data_AF-A0A3M1F2R8-F1
#
_entry.id   AF-A0A3M1F2R8-F1
#
_cell.length_a   1.000
_cell.length_b   1.000
_cell.length_c   1.000
_cell.angle_alpha   90.00
_cell.angle_beta   90.00
_cell.angle_gamma   90.00
#
_symmetry.space_group_name_H-M   'P 1'
#
loop_
_entity.id
_entity.type
_entity.pdbx_description
1 polymer ?
#
loop_
_entity_poly.entity_id
_entity_poly.type
_entity_poly.pdbx_seq_one_letter_code
_entity_poly.pdbx_strand_id
1 'polypeptide(L)'
;MHLTDTLPSGLSYVPGSLSAATGVFTASGNVIRWRGAMNDRTTVDITFRALVGVTAVRPITNVAWIDTGEQGVISRTALIIANGLPVYLPLVLR
;
A
#
# COMPACT_ATOMS: atom_id res chain seq x y z
N MET A 1 3.13 12.72 -12.81
CA MET A 1 2.82 12.39 -11.40
C MET A 1 3.83 11.37 -10.90
N HIS A 2 4.07 11.36 -9.59
CA HIS A 2 4.93 10.36 -8.96
C HIS A 2 4.34 9.87 -7.64
N LEU A 3 4.47 8.58 -7.38
CA LEU A 3 4.06 7.95 -6.13
C LEU A 3 5.30 7.43 -5.41
N THR A 4 5.35 7.66 -4.10
CA THR A 4 6.30 7.03 -3.19
C THR A 4 5.54 6.39 -2.03
N ASP A 5 5.81 5.12 -1.78
CA ASP A 5 5.28 4.38 -0.65
C ASP A 5 6.44 3.70 0.07
N THR A 6 6.68 4.12 1.32
CA THR A 6 7.71 3.53 2.17
C THR A 6 7.03 2.62 3.16
N LEU A 7 7.25 1.30 3.00
CA LEU A 7 6.63 0.33 3.88
C LEU A 7 7.07 0.56 5.33
N PRO A 8 6.12 0.69 6.27
CA PRO A 8 6.43 0.91 7.68
C PRO A 8 7.12 -0.30 8.31
N SER A 9 7.65 -0.10 9.52
CA SER A 9 8.22 -1.20 10.29
C SER A 9 7.22 -2.35 10.46
N GLY A 10 7.73 -3.57 10.35
CA GLY A 10 6.92 -4.79 10.42
C GLY A 10 6.33 -5.24 9.08
N LEU A 11 6.54 -4.48 8.00
CA LEU A 11 6.34 -4.94 6.63
C LEU A 11 7.68 -5.06 5.91
N SER A 12 7.76 -6.05 5.03
CA SER A 12 8.88 -6.20 4.09
C SER A 12 8.34 -6.46 2.70
N TYR A 13 8.84 -5.72 1.71
CA TYR A 13 8.42 -5.90 0.33
C TYR A 13 8.81 -7.30 -0.18
N VAL A 14 7.93 -7.94 -0.94
CA VAL A 14 8.21 -9.22 -1.60
C VAL A 14 8.80 -8.94 -3.00
N PRO A 15 10.08 -9.24 -3.27
CA PRO A 15 10.70 -8.98 -4.57
C PRO A 15 9.93 -9.59 -5.74
N GLY A 16 9.81 -8.84 -6.83
CA GLY A 16 9.12 -9.29 -8.05
C GLY A 16 7.59 -9.26 -7.98
N SER A 17 7.00 -8.84 -6.85
CA SER A 17 5.54 -8.75 -6.70
C SER A 17 4.94 -7.43 -7.18
N LEU A 18 5.77 -6.43 -7.51
CA LEU A 18 5.30 -5.10 -7.91
C LEU A 18 4.90 -5.12 -9.38
N SER A 19 3.70 -4.64 -9.67
CA SER A 19 3.18 -4.47 -11.02
C SER A 19 2.33 -3.21 -11.12
N ALA A 20 2.38 -2.55 -12.27
CA ALA A 20 1.43 -1.51 -12.64
C ALA A 20 1.03 -1.65 -14.11
N ALA A 21 -0.23 -1.31 -14.43
CA ALA A 21 -0.75 -1.42 -15.80
C ALA A 21 -0.04 -0.46 -16.79
N THR A 22 0.39 0.70 -16.31
CA THR A 22 1.10 1.72 -17.09
C THR A 22 2.16 2.43 -16.23
N GLY A 23 3.02 3.21 -16.87
CA GLY A 23 4.10 3.96 -16.21
C GLY A 23 5.32 3.10 -15.89
N VAL A 24 6.28 3.71 -15.21
CA VAL A 24 7.52 3.07 -14.77
C VAL A 24 7.44 2.87 -13.27
N PHE A 25 7.69 1.66 -12.81
CA PHE A 25 7.67 1.30 -11.39
C PHE A 25 8.98 0.65 -10.97
N THR A 26 9.37 0.90 -9.73
CA THR A 26 10.56 0.30 -9.12
C THR A 26 10.27 0.03 -7.65
N ALA A 27 10.89 -1.02 -7.12
CA ALA A 27 10.96 -1.27 -5.69
C ALA A 27 12.43 -1.41 -5.31
N SER A 28 12.87 -0.65 -4.31
CA SER A 28 14.22 -0.75 -3.74
C SER A 28 14.10 -0.88 -2.23
N GLY A 29 14.48 -2.05 -1.71
CA GLY A 29 14.19 -2.42 -0.33
C GLY A 29 12.70 -2.33 -0.04
N ASN A 30 12.34 -1.51 0.95
CA ASN A 30 10.96 -1.26 1.39
C ASN A 30 10.34 0.00 0.78
N VAL A 31 10.94 0.57 -0.27
CA VAL A 31 10.39 1.77 -0.91
C VAL A 31 9.89 1.44 -2.31
N ILE A 32 8.58 1.55 -2.48
CA ILE A 32 7.88 1.43 -3.76
C ILE A 32 7.80 2.81 -4.39
N ARG A 33 8.14 2.87 -5.68
CA ARG A 33 8.06 4.09 -6.48
C ARG A 33 7.35 3.81 -7.79
N TRP A 34 6.53 4.75 -8.19
CA TRP A 34 5.91 4.75 -9.51
C TRP A 34 5.96 6.15 -10.11
N ARG A 35 6.14 6.23 -11.43
CA ARG A 35 6.07 7.47 -12.19
C ARG A 35 5.32 7.24 -13.49
N GLY A 36 4.41 8.15 -13.79
CA GLY A 36 3.66 8.11 -15.03
C GLY A 36 2.87 9.38 -15.30
N ALA A 37 2.33 9.45 -16.51
CA ALA A 37 1.35 10.46 -16.89
C ALA A 37 -0.04 9.96 -16.49
N MET A 38 -0.82 10.83 -15.84
CA MET A 38 -2.24 10.59 -15.58
C MET A 38 -3.00 11.87 -15.93
N ASN A 39 -4.26 11.69 -16.28
CA ASN A 39 -5.27 12.74 -16.37
C ASN A 39 -6.51 12.31 -15.59
N ASP A 40 -7.50 13.18 -15.52
CA ASP A 40 -8.72 12.96 -14.71
C ASP A 40 -9.59 11.76 -15.17
N ARG A 41 -9.25 11.12 -16.29
CA ARG A 41 -9.93 9.94 -16.84
C ARG A 41 -9.11 8.66 -16.75
N THR A 42 -7.87 8.72 -16.26
CA THR A 42 -6.99 7.55 -16.16
C THR A 42 -6.94 7.03 -14.74
N THR A 43 -7.11 5.73 -14.59
CA THR A 43 -6.84 5.00 -13.35
C THR A 43 -5.65 4.08 -13.59
N VAL A 44 -4.73 4.03 -12.63
CA VAL A 44 -3.56 3.13 -12.67
C VAL A 44 -3.57 2.27 -11.42
N ASP A 45 -3.72 0.97 -11.61
CA ASP A 45 -3.61 0.00 -10.52
C ASP A 45 -2.14 -0.33 -10.30
N ILE A 46 -1.66 -0.04 -9.09
CA ILE A 46 -0.31 -0.38 -8.62
C ILE A 46 -0.47 -1.41 -7.52
N THR A 47 -0.01 -2.63 -7.77
CA THR A 47 -0.15 -3.76 -6.86
C THR A 47 1.22 -4.27 -6.45
N PHE A 48 1.39 -4.57 -5.16
CA PHE A 48 2.57 -5.24 -4.62
C PHE A 48 2.18 -6.13 -3.45
N ARG A 49 3.08 -7.04 -3.04
CA ARG A 49 2.93 -7.85 -1.84
C ARG A 49 3.94 -7.42 -0.79
N ALA A 50 3.50 -7.47 0.47
CA ALA A 50 4.35 -7.27 1.63
C ALA A 50 4.19 -8.44 2.61
N LEU A 51 5.29 -8.91 3.16
CA LEU A 51 5.33 -9.90 4.23
C LEU A 51 5.24 -9.18 5.57
N VAL A 52 4.34 -9.64 6.43
CA VAL A 52 4.22 -9.17 7.82
C VAL A 52 5.27 -9.88 8.67
N GLY A 53 6.25 -9.12 9.16
CA GLY A 53 7.40 -9.63 9.92
C GLY A 53 7.28 -9.45 11.44
N VAL A 54 6.10 -9.10 11.95
CA VAL A 54 5.85 -8.92 13.39
C VAL A 54 5.06 -10.09 13.93
N THR A 55 5.30 -10.45 15.20
CA THR A 55 4.57 -11.50 15.92
C THR A 55 3.57 -10.94 16.92
N ALA A 56 3.76 -9.70 17.37
CA ALA A 56 2.82 -9.01 18.25
C ALA A 56 1.53 -8.61 17.53
N VAL A 57 0.44 -8.55 18.28
CA VAL A 57 -0.83 -7.98 17.81
C VAL A 57 -0.69 -6.47 17.76
N ARG A 58 -0.69 -5.88 16.56
CA ARG A 58 -0.62 -4.42 16.41
C ARG A 58 -1.23 -3.94 15.10
N PRO A 59 -1.80 -2.73 15.06
CA PRO A 59 -2.12 -2.09 13.81
C PRO A 59 -0.83 -1.72 13.06
N ILE A 60 -0.83 -1.88 11.75
CA ILE A 60 0.20 -1.38 10.85
C ILE A 60 -0.51 -0.52 9.80
N THR A 61 -0.06 0.74 9.70
CA THR A 61 -0.60 1.71 8.76
C THR A 61 0.43 1.98 7.67
N ASN A 62 0.07 1.63 6.44
CA ASN A 62 0.84 1.96 5.25
C ASN A 62 0.30 3.25 4.62
N VAL A 63 1.20 4.15 4.20
CA VAL A 63 0.83 5.43 3.57
C VAL A 63 1.64 5.63 2.30
N ALA A 64 0.94 5.67 1.18
CA ALA A 64 1.49 6.08 -0.10
C ALA A 64 1.26 7.58 -0.30
N TRP A 65 2.30 8.29 -0.74
CA TRP A 65 2.25 9.69 -1.10
C TRP A 65 2.27 9.83 -2.61
N ILE A 66 1.39 10.66 -3.16
CA ILE A 66 1.22 10.89 -4.59
C ILE A 66 1.36 12.38 -4.82
N ASP A 67 2.40 12.76 -5.54
CA ASP A 67 2.58 14.12 -6.05
C ASP A 67 1.95 14.20 -7.44
N THR A 68 0.88 14.99 -7.53
CA THR A 68 0.10 15.22 -8.75
C THR A 68 0.66 16.38 -9.58
N GLY A 69 1.72 17.05 -9.11
CA GLY A 69 2.29 18.25 -9.71
C GLY A 69 1.53 19.48 -9.22
N GLU A 70 0.81 20.14 -10.13
CA GLU A 70 0.14 21.41 -9.86
C GLU A 70 -0.98 21.30 -8.81
N GLN A 71 -1.63 20.13 -8.68
CA GLN A 71 -2.67 19.94 -7.65
C GLN A 71 -2.12 19.53 -6.27
N GLY A 72 -0.79 19.47 -6.12
CA GLY A 72 -0.12 19.22 -4.85
C GLY A 72 0.11 17.73 -4.52
N VAL A 73 0.24 17.44 -3.23
CA VAL A 73 0.54 16.09 -2.74
C VAL A 73 -0.67 15.54 -2.00
N ILE A 74 -1.11 14.35 -2.40
CA ILE A 74 -2.20 13.60 -1.75
C ILE A 74 -1.66 12.30 -1.17
N SER A 75 -2.41 11.68 -0.27
CA SER A 75 -2.07 10.37 0.31
C SER A 75 -3.14 9.32 0.10
N ARG A 76 -2.73 8.05 0.17
CA ARG A 76 -3.58 6.88 0.27
C ARG A 76 -3.10 6.03 1.43
N THR A 77 -4.05 5.62 2.27
CA THR A 77 -3.76 4.92 3.53
C THR A 77 -4.42 3.55 3.54
N ALA A 78 -3.66 2.55 3.95
CA ALA A 78 -4.17 1.21 4.22
C ALA A 78 -3.79 0.80 5.64
N LEU A 79 -4.74 0.25 6.39
CA LEU A 79 -4.54 -0.24 7.75
C LEU A 79 -4.79 -1.75 7.79
N ILE A 80 -3.87 -2.47 8.43
CA ILE A 80 -4.03 -3.88 8.76
C ILE A 80 -3.82 -4.09 10.26
N ILE A 81 -4.39 -5.16 10.82
CA ILE A 81 -4.08 -5.63 12.17
C ILE A 81 -3.24 -6.90 12.02
N ALA A 82 -1.95 -6.81 12.35
CA ALA A 82 -1.05 -7.96 12.33
C ALA A 82 -1.39 -8.91 13.48
N ASN A 83 -1.43 -10.22 13.20
CA ASN A 83 -1.72 -11.29 14.17
C ASN A 83 -3.00 -11.08 15.00
N GLY A 84 -3.99 -10.34 14.46
CA GLY A 84 -5.25 -10.11 15.14
C GLY A 84 -5.97 -11.43 15.44
N LEU A 85 -6.55 -11.53 16.63
CA LEU A 85 -7.45 -12.64 16.96
C LEU A 85 -8.82 -12.36 16.34
N PRO A 86 -9.36 -13.26 15.50
CA PRO A 86 -10.71 -13.11 14.99
C PRO A 86 -11.70 -13.22 16.16
N VAL A 87 -12.53 -12.20 16.35
CA VAL A 87 -13.65 -12.24 17.30
C VAL A 87 -14.93 -12.32 16.51
N TYR A 88 -15.68 -13.41 16.69
CA TYR A 88 -16.98 -13.59 16.07
C TYR A 88 -18.07 -13.20 17.07
N LEU A 89 -18.97 -12.30 16.66
CA LEU A 89 -20.18 -12.03 17.43
C LEU A 89 -21.11 -13.26 17.36
N PRO A 90 -21.81 -13.62 18.45
CA PRO A 90 -22.81 -14.66 18.38
C PRO A 90 -23.93 -14.27 17.41
N LEU A 91 -24.19 -15.13 16.43
CA LEU A 91 -25.29 -14.96 15.50
C LEU A 91 -26.60 -15.30 16.22
N VAL A 92 -27.37 -14.28 16.60
CA VAL A 92 -28.72 -14.47 17.14
C VAL A 92 -29.69 -14.57 15.97
N LEU A 93 -30.03 -15.79 15.57
CA LEU A 93 -31.14 -16.06 14.66
C LEU A 93 -32.45 -16.03 15.46
N ARG A 94 -33.47 -15.32 14.94
CA ARG A 94 -34.84 -15.32 15.47
C ARG A 94 -35.72 -16.23 14.64
#